data_AF-A0AAU2A758-F1
#
_entry.id   AF-A0AAU2A758-F1
#
_cell.length_a   1.000
_cell.length_b   1.000
_cell.length_c   1.000
_cell.angle_alpha   90.00
_cell.angle_beta   90.00
_cell.angle_gamma   90.00
#
_symmetry.space_group_name_H-M   'P 1'
#
loop_
_entity.id
_entity.type
_entity.pdbx_description
1 polymer ?
#
loop_
_entity_poly.entity_id
_entity_poly.type
_entity_poly.pdbx_seq_one_letter_code
_entity_poly.pdbx_strand_id
1 'polypeptide(L)'
;MGGGGDDPHIHVQSKVVHDDAPVRNMLASTFGLVGDLPSLVATGCGLRVPYAMTSARPDRVTCLACREHARREHLRFADQVEGISRMAGSAISPAEGKLAAERHRVLSEGFSDGEG
;
A
#
# COMPACT_ATOMS: atom_id res chain seq x y z
N MET A 1 23.59 -9.15 -10.35
CA MET A 1 23.44 -8.29 -9.17
C MET A 1 23.74 -6.87 -9.63
N GLY A 2 22.73 -6.06 -9.92
CA GLY A 2 22.94 -4.72 -10.49
C GLY A 2 21.76 -3.78 -10.23
N GLY A 3 22.06 -2.68 -9.53
CA GLY A 3 21.44 -1.37 -9.71
C GLY A 3 20.02 -1.15 -9.20
N GLY A 4 19.84 -1.06 -7.87
CA GLY A 4 18.72 -0.32 -7.28
C GLY A 4 19.17 0.98 -6.58
N GLY A 5 20.44 1.38 -6.78
CA GLY A 5 21.09 2.44 -6.03
C GLY A 5 20.79 3.86 -6.48
N ASP A 6 20.32 4.05 -7.72
CA ASP A 6 20.13 5.38 -8.33
C ASP A 6 18.73 5.56 -8.93
N ASP A 7 17.70 4.93 -8.34
CA ASP A 7 16.32 5.29 -8.67
C ASP A 7 15.87 6.45 -7.75
N PRO A 8 15.72 7.68 -8.26
CA PRO A 8 15.31 8.83 -7.44
C PRO A 8 13.81 8.77 -7.08
N HIS A 9 13.07 7.80 -7.60
CA HIS A 9 11.64 7.73 -7.39
C HIS A 9 11.29 7.17 -6.01
N ILE A 10 10.19 7.68 -5.47
CA ILE A 10 9.53 7.09 -4.31
C ILE A 10 8.57 6.02 -4.83
N HIS A 11 8.69 4.82 -4.27
CA HIS A 11 7.95 3.64 -4.68
C HIS A 11 6.83 3.30 -3.72
N VAL A 12 6.00 2.33 -4.14
CA VAL A 12 5.05 1.67 -3.24
C VAL A 12 5.53 0.23 -3.03
N GLN A 13 5.47 -0.25 -1.79
CA GLN A 13 5.71 -1.66 -1.49
C GLN A 13 4.71 -2.54 -2.27
N SER A 14 5.13 -3.72 -2.70
CA SER A 14 4.30 -4.64 -3.51
C SER A 14 2.96 -4.99 -2.85
N LYS A 15 2.93 -5.06 -1.52
CA LYS A 15 1.75 -5.36 -0.70
C LYS A 15 1.04 -4.09 -0.19
N VAL A 16 0.70 -3.15 -1.08
CA VAL A 16 0.15 -1.82 -0.75
C VAL A 16 -0.95 -1.82 0.32
N VAL A 17 -1.91 -2.74 0.23
CA VAL A 17 -3.09 -2.79 1.11
C VAL A 17 -2.84 -3.59 2.39
N HIS A 18 -1.86 -4.50 2.37
CA HIS A 18 -1.52 -5.37 3.48
C HIS A 18 -0.24 -4.91 4.21
N ASP A 19 0.27 -3.72 3.87
CA ASP A 19 1.49 -3.24 4.47
C ASP A 19 1.21 -2.67 5.86
N ASP A 20 1.37 -3.56 6.84
CA ASP A 20 1.44 -3.30 8.28
C ASP A 20 2.61 -2.39 8.66
N ALA A 21 3.15 -1.53 7.80
CA ALA A 21 4.19 -0.58 8.18
C ALA A 21 3.80 0.27 9.41
N PRO A 22 2.57 0.84 9.51
CA PRO A 22 2.13 1.53 10.72
C PRO A 22 2.00 0.58 11.91
N VAL A 23 1.49 -0.64 11.70
CA VAL A 23 1.27 -1.64 12.75
C VAL A 23 2.61 -2.17 13.27
N ARG A 24 3.58 -2.46 12.40
CA ARG A 24 4.95 -2.87 12.74
C ARG A 24 5.72 -1.75 13.42
N ASN A 25 5.62 -0.51 12.95
CA ASN A 25 6.25 0.63 13.61
C ASN A 25 5.63 0.88 15.00
N MET A 26 4.31 0.70 15.13
CA MET A 26 3.61 0.72 16.41
C MET A 26 4.07 -0.43 17.32
N LEU A 27 4.14 -1.67 16.81
CA LEU A 27 4.64 -2.83 17.56
C LEU A 27 6.09 -2.63 18.02
N ALA A 28 6.96 -2.09 17.17
CA ALA A 28 8.34 -1.75 17.53
C ALA A 28 8.39 -0.67 18.62
N SER A 29 7.57 0.38 18.49
CA SER A 29 7.48 1.49 19.45
C SER A 29 6.89 1.07 20.80
N THR A 30 5.91 0.17 20.80
CA THR A 30 5.19 -0.28 22.01
C THR A 30 5.92 -1.40 22.74
N PHE A 31 6.55 -2.33 22.02
CA PHE A 31 7.15 -3.52 22.63
C PHE A 31 8.68 -3.49 22.68
N GLY A 32 9.34 -2.44 22.16
CA GLY A 32 10.80 -2.39 22.08
C GLY A 32 11.39 -3.50 21.20
N LEU A 33 10.56 -4.14 20.38
CA LEU A 33 10.98 -5.15 19.42
C LEU A 33 11.64 -4.43 18.26
N VAL A 34 12.96 -4.34 18.29
CA VAL A 34 13.77 -3.99 17.12
C VAL A 34 13.70 -5.17 16.16
N GLY A 35 12.57 -5.31 15.46
CA GLY A 35 12.58 -6.02 14.20
C GLY A 35 13.35 -5.14 13.24
N ASP A 36 14.59 -5.51 12.92
CA ASP A 36 15.37 -4.81 11.90
C ASP A 36 14.49 -4.63 10.66
N LEU A 37 14.20 -3.38 10.31
CA LEU A 37 13.44 -3.08 9.10
C LEU A 37 14.22 -3.65 7.93
N PRO A 38 13.57 -4.43 7.04
CA PRO A 38 14.27 -5.04 5.92
C PRO A 38 14.97 -3.97 5.10
N SER A 39 16.29 -4.15 4.90
CA SER A 39 17.14 -3.19 4.19
C SER A 39 16.66 -2.93 2.76
N LEU A 40 15.98 -3.90 2.15
CA LEU A 40 15.37 -3.81 0.83
C LEU A 40 13.99 -4.47 0.81
N VAL A 41 13.00 -3.78 0.23
CA VAL A 41 11.62 -4.25 0.07
C VAL A 41 11.25 -4.36 -1.41
N ALA A 42 10.42 -5.35 -1.75
CA ALA A 42 9.90 -5.51 -3.10
C ALA A 42 8.78 -4.49 -3.36
N THR A 43 8.83 -3.81 -4.51
CA THR A 43 7.91 -2.75 -4.88
C THR A 43 6.88 -3.20 -5.92
N GLY A 44 5.83 -2.41 -6.11
CA GLY A 44 4.82 -2.63 -7.16
C GLY A 44 5.38 -2.60 -8.58
N CYS A 45 6.50 -1.91 -8.81
CA CYS A 45 7.18 -1.90 -10.10
C CYS A 45 8.16 -3.07 -10.32
N GLY A 46 8.28 -3.99 -9.36
CA GLY A 46 9.15 -5.16 -9.46
C GLY A 46 10.60 -4.92 -9.04
N LEU A 47 10.96 -3.70 -8.64
CA LEU A 47 12.28 -3.40 -8.09
C LEU A 47 12.38 -3.80 -6.61
N ARG A 48 13.62 -3.93 -6.13
CA ARG A 48 13.91 -4.00 -4.70
C ARG A 48 14.66 -2.73 -4.31
N VAL A 49 14.06 -1.95 -3.42
CA VAL A 49 14.58 -0.63 -3.02
C VAL A 49 14.66 -0.52 -1.50
N PRO A 50 15.47 0.41 -0.95
CA PRO A 50 15.47 0.67 0.49
C PRO A 50 14.08 1.02 1.00
N TYR A 51 13.71 0.54 2.19
CA TYR A 51 12.40 0.83 2.78
C TYR A 51 12.11 2.35 2.86
N ALA A 52 13.14 3.16 3.13
CA ALA A 52 13.06 4.61 3.17
C ALA A 52 12.65 5.25 1.83
N MET A 53 12.84 4.56 0.70
CA MET A 53 12.43 4.99 -0.63
C MET A 53 11.01 4.52 -0.99
N THR A 54 10.21 4.12 0.01
CA THR A 54 8.81 3.71 -0.20
C THR A 54 7.83 4.58 0.58
N SER A 55 6.62 4.74 0.03
CA SER A 55 5.52 5.46 0.66
C SER A 55 4.19 4.80 0.28
N ALA A 56 3.26 4.72 1.24
CA ALA A 56 1.86 4.37 0.98
C ALA A 56 0.99 5.60 0.64
N ARG A 57 1.55 6.81 0.73
CA ARG A 57 0.84 8.06 0.48
C ARG A 57 0.92 8.45 -1.00
N PRO A 58 -0.20 8.64 -1.71
CA PRO A 58 -0.19 8.95 -3.14
C PRO A 58 0.63 10.20 -3.50
N ASP A 59 0.50 11.27 -2.73
CA ASP A 59 1.20 12.55 -2.92
C ASP A 59 2.72 12.45 -2.91
N ARG A 60 3.28 11.39 -2.32
CA ARG A 60 4.72 11.19 -2.20
C ARG A 60 5.30 10.25 -3.25
N VAL A 61 4.46 9.46 -3.92
CA VAL A 61 4.92 8.41 -4.84
C VAL A 61 5.16 9.03 -6.21
N THR A 62 6.40 8.95 -6.67
CA THR A 62 6.83 9.52 -7.96
C THR A 62 7.09 8.44 -9.01
N CYS A 63 7.19 7.16 -8.64
CA CYS A 63 7.28 6.06 -9.59
C CYS A 63 5.91 5.78 -10.24
N LEU A 64 5.74 6.12 -11.52
CA LEU A 64 4.48 5.93 -12.26
C LEU A 64 3.98 4.48 -12.28
N ALA A 65 4.88 3.51 -12.44
CA ALA A 65 4.52 2.09 -12.38
C ALA A 65 3.99 1.68 -10.99
N CYS A 66 4.55 2.24 -9.91
CA CYS A 66 4.04 2.02 -8.57
C CYS A 66 2.71 2.72 -8.31
N ARG A 67 2.48 3.90 -8.90
CA ARG A 67 1.17 4.59 -8.85
C ARG A 67 0.08 3.74 -9.48
N GLU A 68 0.31 3.25 -10.70
CA GLU A 68 -0.66 2.38 -11.38
C GLU A 68 -0.88 1.06 -10.63
N HIS A 69 0.19 0.45 -10.09
CA HIS A 69 0.06 -0.71 -9.21
C HIS A 69 -0.84 -0.44 -8.01
N ALA A 70 -0.55 0.62 -7.25
CA ALA A 70 -1.32 0.98 -6.06
C ALA A 70 -2.78 1.31 -6.35
N ARG A 71 -3.05 2.02 -7.45
CA ARG A 71 -4.41 2.29 -7.94
C ARG A 71 -5.18 0.99 -8.14
N ARG A 72 -4.61 0.03 -8.88
CA ARG A 72 -5.25 -1.27 -9.13
C ARG A 72 -5.48 -2.08 -7.87
N GLU A 73 -4.50 -2.11 -6.96
CA GLU A 73 -4.64 -2.86 -5.70
C GLU A 73 -5.73 -2.27 -4.81
N HIS A 74 -5.82 -0.95 -4.71
CA HIS A 74 -6.89 -0.31 -3.94
C HIS A 74 -8.28 -0.53 -4.54
N LEU A 75 -8.43 -0.46 -5.87
CA LEU A 75 -9.69 -0.78 -6.53
C LEU A 75 -10.09 -2.24 -6.31
N ARG A 76 -9.15 -3.18 -6.51
CA ARG A 76 -9.40 -4.60 -6.26
C ARG A 76 -9.84 -4.86 -4.82
N PHE A 77 -9.19 -4.22 -3.86
CA PHE A 77 -9.55 -4.39 -2.46
C PHE A 77 -10.89 -3.76 -2.12
N ALA A 78 -11.24 -2.61 -2.72
CA ALA A 78 -12.57 -2.01 -2.58
C ALA A 78 -13.68 -2.98 -3.02
N ASP A 79 -13.49 -3.64 -4.17
CA ASP A 79 -14.44 -4.63 -4.67
C ASP A 79 -14.49 -5.87 -3.77
N GLN A 80 -13.33 -6.32 -3.27
CA GLN A 80 -13.25 -7.49 -2.39
C GLN A 80 -13.94 -7.24 -1.04
N VAL A 81 -13.67 -6.11 -0.37
CA VAL A 81 -14.25 -5.81 0.94
C VAL A 81 -15.77 -5.60 0.87
N GLU A 82 -16.24 -4.98 -0.22
CA GLU A 82 -17.68 -4.80 -0.45
C GLU A 82 -18.37 -6.13 -0.83
N GLY A 83 -17.67 -7.02 -1.54
CA GLY A 83 -18.14 -8.37 -1.81
C GLY A 83 -18.28 -9.20 -0.54
N ILE A 84 -17.23 -9.22 0.30
CA ILE A 84 -17.21 -9.98 1.56
C ILE A 84 -18.28 -9.46 2.53
N SER A 85 -18.45 -8.14 2.66
CA SER A 85 -19.40 -7.57 3.61
C SER A 85 -20.87 -7.91 3.33
N ARG A 86 -21.19 -8.34 2.09
CA ARG A 86 -22.53 -8.80 1.69
C ARG A 86 -22.74 -10.30 1.89
N MET A 87 -21.69 -11.06 2.21
CA MET A 87 -21.81 -12.50 2.42
C MET A 87 -22.51 -12.80 3.75
N ALA A 88 -23.39 -13.81 3.74
CA ALA A 88 -24.00 -14.29 4.97
C ALA A 88 -22.91 -14.83 5.92
N GLY A 89 -22.95 -14.41 7.18
CA GLY A 89 -21.94 -14.76 8.18
C GLY A 89 -20.65 -13.93 8.13
N SER A 90 -20.60 -12.86 7.31
CA SER A 90 -19.50 -11.90 7.35
C SER A 90 -19.40 -11.23 8.72
N ALA A 91 -18.17 -11.11 9.24
CA ALA A 91 -17.87 -10.34 10.44
C ALA A 91 -17.93 -8.82 10.21
N ILE A 92 -17.91 -8.38 8.94
CA ILE A 92 -17.99 -6.98 8.53
C ILE A 92 -19.41 -6.71 8.04
N SER A 93 -20.08 -5.72 8.59
CA SER A 93 -21.41 -5.33 8.12
C SER A 93 -21.37 -4.71 6.72
N PRO A 94 -22.46 -4.76 5.94
CA PRO A 94 -22.52 -4.13 4.62
C PRO A 94 -22.15 -2.64 4.64
N ALA A 95 -22.56 -1.91 5.68
CA ALA A 95 -22.25 -0.48 5.83
C ALA A 95 -20.75 -0.25 6.07
N GLU A 96 -20.12 -1.03 6.94
CA GLU A 96 -18.68 -0.96 7.18
C GLU A 96 -17.87 -1.33 5.93
N GLY A 97 -18.30 -2.36 5.19
CA GLY A 97 -17.69 -2.74 3.93
C GLY A 97 -17.80 -1.66 2.86
N LYS A 98 -18.95 -0.98 2.76
CA LYS A 98 -19.13 0.15 1.84
C LYS A 98 -18.20 1.31 2.20
N LEU A 99 -18.13 1.68 3.48
CA LEU A 99 -17.23 2.75 3.95
C LEU A 99 -15.76 2.39 3.71
N ALA A 100 -15.37 1.12 3.91
CA ALA A 100 -14.02 0.66 3.61
C ALA A 100 -13.72 0.74 2.11
N ALA A 101 -14.65 0.28 1.26
CA ALA A 101 -14.52 0.35 -0.18
C ALA A 101 -14.38 1.79 -0.68
N GLU A 102 -15.20 2.71 -0.19
CA GLU A 102 -15.13 4.14 -0.52
C GLU A 102 -13.77 4.75 -0.17
N ARG A 103 -13.21 4.45 1.02
CA ARG A 103 -11.87 4.91 1.39
C ARG A 103 -10.79 4.42 0.41
N HIS A 104 -10.88 3.17 -0.04
CA HIS A 104 -9.93 2.63 -1.00
C HIS A 104 -10.11 3.23 -2.41
N ARG A 105 -11.34 3.57 -2.82
CA ARG A 105 -11.57 4.30 -4.07
C ARG A 105 -10.92 5.68 -4.05
N VAL A 106 -11.10 6.44 -2.96
CA VAL A 106 -10.44 7.75 -2.78
C VAL A 106 -8.91 7.63 -2.84
N LEU A 107 -8.33 6.60 -2.21
CA LEU A 107 -6.88 6.35 -2.31
C LEU A 107 -6.46 6.05 -3.76
N SER A 108 -7.26 5.25 -4.49
CA SER A 108 -6.99 4.93 -5.89
C SER A 108 -7.02 6.18 -6.79
N GLU A 109 -7.94 7.11 -6.54
CA GLU A 109 -8.02 8.39 -7.24
C GLU A 109 -6.74 9.21 -7.01
N GLY A 110 -6.27 9.33 -5.77
CA GLY A 110 -5.02 10.04 -5.47
C GLY A 110 -3.78 9.44 -6.17
N PHE A 111 -3.77 8.12 -6.43
CA PHE A 111 -2.71 7.48 -7.22
C PHE A 111 -2.84 7.73 -8.73
N SER A 112 -4.02 8.13 -9.20
CA SER A 112 -4.27 8.49 -10.61
C SER A 112 -3.83 9.92 -10.93
N ASP A 113 -3.92 10.85 -9.97
CA ASP A 113 -3.70 12.28 -10.15
C ASP A 113 -2.21 12.70 -10.19
N GLY A 114 -1.33 11.86 -10.74
CA GLY A 114 0.07 12.19 -10.93
C GLY A 114 0.26 12.98 -12.22
N GLU A 115 0.26 14.32 -12.15
CA GLU A 115 0.86 15.13 -13.20
C GLU A 115 2.30 14.65 -13.43
N GLY A 116 2.63 14.39 -14.70
CA GLY A 116 3.91 13.84 -15.14
C GLY A 116 5.09 14.79 -14.99
#